data_AF-A0A3P7JBG3-F1
#
_entry.id   AF-A0A3P7JBG3-F1
#
_cell.length_a   1.000
_cell.length_b   1.000
_cell.length_c   1.000
_cell.angle_alpha   90.00
_cell.angle_beta   90.00
_cell.angle_gamma   90.00
#
_symmetry.space_group_name_H-M   'P 1'
#
loop_
_entity.id
_entity.type
_entity.pdbx_description
1 polymer ?
#
loop_
_entity_poly.entity_id
_entity_poly.type
_entity_poly.pdbx_seq_one_letter_code
_entity_poly.pdbx_strand_id
1 'polypeptide(L)'
;MNSNANQAAGALAVSPFPAPPDYAQHYTTERISQGAVLPPPPVQTVFTVFGEEYRLEDDIIRSLASQNIKQLYPTKYDWKTEMKKLNRFVV
;
A
#
# COMPACT_ATOMS: atom_id res chain seq x y z
N MET A 1 9.31 4.29 -55.74
CA MET A 1 9.32 5.64 -55.13
C MET A 1 8.35 5.58 -53.96
N ASN A 2 8.77 5.06 -52.79
CA ASN A 2 9.19 5.82 -51.61
C ASN A 2 8.28 7.04 -51.34
N SER A 3 7.67 7.20 -50.17
CA SER A 3 8.43 7.49 -48.94
C SER A 3 7.60 7.31 -47.65
N ASN A 4 8.26 6.67 -46.68
CA ASN A 4 8.27 6.90 -45.22
C ASN A 4 6.94 6.79 -44.45
N ALA A 5 6.67 5.64 -43.82
CA ALA A 5 7.27 5.27 -42.53
C ALA A 5 7.22 6.43 -41.53
N ASN A 6 6.05 6.62 -40.94
CA ASN A 6 5.85 7.46 -39.77
C ASN A 6 6.46 6.77 -38.53
N GLN A 7 7.78 6.58 -38.55
CA GLN A 7 8.59 6.31 -37.37
C GLN A 7 9.08 7.65 -36.86
N ALA A 8 8.18 8.42 -36.26
CA ALA A 8 8.58 9.30 -35.18
C ALA A 8 8.77 8.41 -33.96
N ALA A 9 9.92 7.73 -33.90
CA ALA A 9 10.53 7.34 -32.64
C ALA A 9 10.94 8.66 -31.94
N GLY A 10 9.93 9.42 -31.53
CA GLY A 10 10.10 10.54 -30.62
C GLY A 10 10.62 9.92 -29.34
N ALA A 11 11.84 10.30 -28.97
CA ALA A 11 12.49 9.94 -27.72
C ALA A 11 11.43 9.79 -26.64
N LEU A 12 11.24 8.56 -26.15
CA LEU A 12 10.33 8.27 -25.06
C LEU A 12 10.79 9.15 -23.89
N ALA A 13 10.13 10.30 -23.73
CA ALA A 13 10.12 11.02 -22.49
C ALA A 13 9.39 10.08 -21.53
N VAL A 14 10.16 9.18 -20.92
CA VAL A 14 9.66 8.25 -19.91
C VAL A 14 9.32 9.12 -18.71
N SER A 15 8.09 9.59 -18.69
CA SER A 15 7.48 10.12 -17.48
C SER A 15 7.61 9.04 -16.41
N PRO A 16 8.08 9.37 -15.19
CA PRO A 16 8.07 8.43 -14.08
C PRO A 16 6.63 8.12 -13.62
N PHE A 17 5.65 8.89 -14.09
CA PHE A 17 4.25 8.69 -13.76
C PHE A 17 3.62 7.63 -14.66
N PRO A 18 2.80 6.73 -14.09
CA PRO A 18 2.07 5.73 -14.87
C PRO A 18 1.13 6.42 -15.87
N ALA A 19 0.84 5.73 -16.97
CA ALA A 19 -0.23 6.15 -17.86
C ALA A 19 -1.58 6.11 -17.11
N PRO A 20 -2.54 6.99 -17.48
CA PRO A 20 -3.88 6.93 -16.93
C PRO A 20 -4.52 5.55 -17.13
N PRO A 21 -5.41 5.11 -16.22
CA PRO A 21 -6.14 3.86 -16.39
C PRO A 21 -7.03 3.85 -17.65
N ASP A 22 -7.19 2.69 -18.29
CA ASP A 22 -7.95 2.54 -19.55
C ASP A 22 -9.39 3.06 -19.45
N TYR A 23 -10.04 2.88 -18.30
CA TYR A 23 -11.43 3.32 -18.09
C TYR A 23 -11.60 4.83 -18.19
N ALA A 24 -10.54 5.62 -18.00
CA ALA A 24 -10.59 7.08 -18.09
C ALA A 24 -11.04 7.55 -19.48
N GLN A 25 -10.76 6.77 -20.53
CA GLN A 25 -11.17 7.08 -21.91
C GLN A 25 -12.69 7.11 -22.10
N HIS A 26 -13.45 6.47 -21.21
CA HIS A 26 -14.91 6.43 -21.29
C HIS A 26 -15.60 7.67 -20.70
N TYR A 27 -14.87 8.53 -19.99
CA TYR A 27 -15.38 9.73 -19.34
C TYR A 27 -15.34 10.94 -20.27
N THR A 28 -16.07 10.87 -21.39
CA THR A 28 -16.21 12.01 -22.32
C THR A 28 -17.38 12.90 -21.93
N THR A 29 -17.33 14.19 -22.28
CA THR A 29 -18.40 15.17 -21.98
C THR A 29 -19.78 14.69 -22.43
N GLU A 30 -19.85 14.05 -23.61
CA GLU A 30 -21.09 13.53 -24.17
C GLU A 30 -21.64 12.33 -23.39
N ARG A 31 -20.79 11.39 -22.97
CA ARG A 31 -21.24 10.24 -22.18
C ARG A 31 -21.63 10.65 -20.78
N ILE A 32 -20.96 11.66 -20.21
CA ILE A 32 -21.31 12.27 -18.91
C ILE A 32 -22.68 12.96 -19.00
N SER A 33 -22.93 13.77 -20.04
CA SER A 33 -24.21 14.45 -20.21
C SER A 33 -25.38 13.47 -20.44
N GLN A 34 -25.10 12.33 -21.08
CA GLN A 34 -26.06 11.24 -21.28
C GLN A 34 -26.24 10.34 -20.05
N GLY A 35 -25.48 10.54 -18.96
CA GLY A 35 -25.52 9.67 -17.78
C GLY A 35 -25.03 8.24 -18.05
N ALA A 36 -24.30 8.02 -19.15
CA ALA A 36 -23.82 6.71 -19.59
C ALA A 36 -22.50 6.27 -18.92
N VAL A 37 -21.98 7.10 -18.02
CA VAL A 37 -20.72 6.86 -17.31
C VAL A 37 -21.03 6.61 -15.83
N LEU A 38 -20.46 5.54 -15.29
CA LEU A 38 -20.55 5.27 -13.87
C LEU A 38 -19.81 6.34 -13.07
N PRO A 39 -20.29 6.74 -11.88
CA PRO A 39 -19.50 7.58 -11.00
C PRO A 39 -18.19 6.86 -10.64
N PRO A 40 -17.11 7.62 -10.35
CA PRO A 40 -15.86 7.01 -9.92
C PRO A 40 -16.11 6.12 -8.69
N PRO A 41 -15.43 4.96 -8.60
CA PRO A 41 -15.54 4.09 -7.43
C PRO A 41 -15.20 4.86 -6.14
N PRO A 42 -15.89 4.56 -5.02
CA PRO A 42 -15.51 5.10 -3.73
C PRO A 42 -14.05 4.78 -3.40
N VAL A 43 -13.37 5.72 -2.74
CA VAL A 43 -12.02 5.47 -2.22
C VAL A 43 -12.09 4.35 -1.19
N GLN A 44 -11.32 3.29 -1.39
CA GLN A 44 -11.24 2.19 -0.44
C GLN A 44 -10.43 2.65 0.76
N THR A 45 -11.05 2.63 1.93
CA THR A 45 -10.37 2.95 3.19
C THR A 45 -9.95 1.72 3.97
N VAL A 46 -10.49 0.55 3.63
CA VAL A 46 -10.15 -0.73 4.22
C VAL A 46 -9.53 -1.63 3.15
N PHE A 47 -8.33 -2.15 3.41
CA PHE A 47 -7.62 -3.05 2.49
C PHE A 47 -6.75 -4.05 3.24
N THR A 48 -6.47 -5.20 2.63
CA THR A 48 -5.66 -6.26 3.24
C THR A 48 -4.19 -6.15 2.82
N VAL A 49 -3.29 -6.11 3.80
CA VAL A 49 -1.83 -6.05 3.58
C VAL A 49 -1.18 -7.20 4.36
N PHE A 50 -0.42 -8.05 3.68
CA PHE A 50 0.21 -9.24 4.28
C PHE A 50 -0.73 -10.16 5.07
N GLY A 51 -2.03 -10.18 4.71
CA GLY A 51 -3.06 -10.97 5.40
C GLY A 51 -3.76 -10.24 6.55
N GLU A 52 -3.33 -9.03 6.90
CA GLU A 52 -3.95 -8.20 7.93
C GLU A 52 -4.85 -7.13 7.29
N GLU A 53 -6.02 -6.90 7.88
CA GLU A 53 -6.87 -5.77 7.51
C GLU A 53 -6.21 -4.47 7.97
N TYR A 54 -6.15 -3.48 7.07
CA TYR A 54 -5.64 -2.14 7.32
C TYR A 54 -6.76 -1.13 7.04
N ARG A 55 -6.93 -0.18 7.95
CA ARG A 55 -7.96 0.87 7.87
C ARG A 55 -7.26 2.23 7.86
N LEU A 56 -7.53 3.06 6.85
CA LEU A 56 -6.88 4.36 6.70
C LEU A 56 -7.24 5.35 7.81
N GLU A 57 -8.36 5.13 8.49
CA GLU A 57 -8.83 5.98 9.59
C GLU A 57 -8.10 5.72 10.92
N ASP A 58 -7.43 4.57 11.05
CA ASP A 58 -6.69 4.20 12.25
C ASP A 58 -5.27 4.79 12.24
N ASP A 59 -4.60 4.77 13.41
CA ASP A 59 -3.19 5.17 13.50
C ASP A 59 -2.31 4.36 12.54
N ILE A 60 -1.43 5.06 11.80
CA ILE A 60 -0.54 4.48 10.78
C ILE A 60 0.28 3.29 11.35
N ILE A 61 0.68 3.40 12.61
CA ILE A 61 1.44 2.37 13.31
C ILE A 61 0.59 1.83 14.46
N ARG A 62 -0.13 0.74 14.20
CA ARG A 62 -0.87 -0.01 15.23
C ARG A 62 0.11 -0.63 16.22
N SER A 63 -0.26 -0.68 17.50
CA SER A 63 0.55 -1.39 18.50
C SER A 63 0.65 -2.89 18.16
N LEU A 64 1.72 -3.55 18.63
CA LEU A 64 1.85 -5.01 18.48
C LEU A 64 0.71 -5.76 19.21
N ALA A 65 0.31 -5.25 20.38
CA ALA A 65 -0.78 -5.82 21.16
C ALA A 65 -2.12 -5.80 20.40
N SER A 66 -2.44 -4.69 19.72
CA SER A 66 -3.66 -4.59 18.88
C SER A 66 -3.63 -5.48 17.64
N GLN A 67 -2.44 -5.92 17.21
CA GLN A 67 -2.26 -6.87 16.11
C GLN A 67 -2.23 -8.33 16.61
N ASN A 68 -2.69 -8.58 17.84
CA ASN A 68 -2.64 -9.90 18.49
C ASN A 68 -1.24 -10.51 18.58
N ILE A 69 -0.19 -9.68 18.48
CA ILE A 69 1.18 -10.14 18.64
C ILE A 69 1.46 -10.25 20.13
N LYS A 70 1.63 -11.48 20.61
CA LYS A 70 1.86 -11.78 22.02
C LYS A 70 3.21 -11.21 22.48
N GLN A 71 3.15 -10.33 23.47
CA GLN A 71 4.33 -9.90 24.20
C GLN A 71 4.90 -11.09 25.01
N LEU A 72 6.14 -11.48 24.72
CA LEU A 72 6.81 -12.61 25.39
C LEU A 72 7.42 -12.21 26.74
N TYR A 73 7.86 -10.95 26.88
CA TYR A 73 8.56 -10.46 28.07
C TYR A 73 7.87 -9.21 28.63
N PRO A 74 7.71 -9.08 29.96
CA PRO A 74 7.05 -7.93 30.56
C PRO A 74 7.80 -6.61 30.32
N THR A 75 7.07 -5.50 30.21
CA THR A 75 7.64 -4.15 29.98
C THR A 75 8.48 -3.65 31.16
N LYS A 76 8.12 -4.05 32.38
CA LYS A 76 8.90 -3.78 33.60
C LYS A 76 9.54 -5.08 34.04
N TYR A 77 10.85 -5.12 33.94
CA TYR A 77 11.62 -6.31 34.22
C TYR A 77 12.85 -5.97 35.05
N ASP A 78 13.06 -6.73 36.13
CA ASP A 78 14.32 -6.65 36.86
C ASP A 78 15.40 -7.42 36.11
N TRP A 79 16.00 -6.75 35.12
CA TRP A 79 17.07 -7.31 34.30
C TRP A 79 18.22 -7.89 35.13
N LYS A 80 18.44 -7.40 36.35
CA LYS A 80 19.48 -7.91 37.26
C LYS A 80 19.13 -9.31 37.77
N THR A 81 17.89 -9.53 38.16
CA THR A 81 17.42 -10.85 38.62
C THR A 81 17.53 -11.87 37.49
N GLU A 82 17.23 -11.46 36.26
CA GLU A 82 17.30 -12.37 35.14
C GLU A 82 18.73 -12.68 34.66
N MET A 83 19.60 -11.66 34.65
CA MET A 83 21.03 -11.86 34.36
C MET A 83 21.68 -12.84 35.35
N LYS A 84 21.23 -12.85 36.62
CA LYS A 84 21.69 -13.83 37.61
C LYS A 84 21.26 -15.27 37.29
N LYS A 85 20.13 -15.48 36.60
CA LYS A 85 19.71 -16.83 36.19
C LYS A 85 20.68 -17.43 35.16
N LEU A 86 21.24 -16.62 34.25
CA LEU A 86 22.24 -17.08 33.27
C LEU A 86 23.48 -17.68 33.95
N ASN A 87 23.98 -17.05 35.02
CA ASN A 87 25.15 -17.54 35.74
C ASN A 87 24.93 -18.89 36.44
N ARG A 88 23.68 -19.25 36.74
CA ARG A 88 23.36 -20.54 37.39
C ARG A 88 23.38 -21.72 36.41
N PHE A 89 23.28 -21.47 35.11
CA PHE A 89 23.41 -22.50 34.08
C PHE A 89 24.86 -22.75 33.63
N VAL A 90 25.83 -21.99 34.15
CA VAL A 90 27.26 -22.08 33.83
C VAL A 90 28.04 -22.88 34.90
N VAL A 91 27.33 -23.53 35.83
CA VAL A 91 27.92 -24.46 36.83
C VAL A 91 27.51 -25.88 36.50
#